data_AF-A0A420VDX8-F1
#
_entry.id   AF-A0A420VDX8-F1
#
_cell.length_a   1.000
_cell.length_b   1.000
_cell.length_c   1.000
_cell.angle_alpha   90.00
_cell.angle_beta   90.00
_cell.angle_gamma   90.00
#
_symmetry.space_group_name_H-M   'P 1'
#
loop_
_entity.id
_entity.type
_entity.pdbx_description
1 polymer ?
#
loop_
_entity_poly.entity_id
_entity_poly.type
_entity_poly.pdbx_seq_one_letter_code
_entity_poly.pdbx_strand_id
1 'polypeptide(L)' 'MYKYFISYSVAYGYGFGFGHTETHTDFQIRGIDDIRRISRSIEKDFNYPQGSVVIINFKLFDE' A
#
# COMPACT_ATOMS: atom_id res chain seq x y z
N MET A 1 4.77 4.91 16.35
CA MET A 1 4.40 5.03 14.93
C MET A 1 4.99 3.83 14.23
N TYR A 2 4.22 3.09 13.44
CA TYR A 2 4.69 1.90 12.75
C TYR A 2 5.11 2.26 11.34
N LYS A 3 6.37 2.00 11.00
CA LYS A 3 6.93 2.24 9.68
C LYS A 3 6.93 0.92 8.90
N TYR A 4 6.35 0.91 7.72
CA TYR A 4 6.30 -0.28 6.86
C TYR A 4 6.95 -0.02 5.51
N PHE A 5 7.70 -1.01 5.02
CA PHE A 5 8.00 -1.13 3.59
C PHE A 5 6.86 -1.90 2.92
N ILE A 6 6.30 -1.32 1.86
CA ILE A 6 5.15 -1.87 1.12
C ILE A 6 5.57 -2.15 -0.32
N SER A 7 5.22 -3.34 -0.81
CA SER A 7 5.29 -3.69 -2.24
C SER A 7 3.88 -3.88 -2.77
N TYR A 8 3.57 -3.28 -3.90
CA TYR A 8 2.22 -3.30 -4.48
C TYR A 8 2.27 -3.45 -6.00
N SER A 9 1.19 -3.98 -6.57
CA SER A 9 0.86 -3.81 -7.98
C SER A 9 -0.20 -2.74 -8.14
N VAL A 10 -0.23 -2.10 -9.29
CA VAL A 10 -1.25 -1.14 -9.67
C VAL A 10 -1.74 -1.44 -11.08
N ALA A 11 -3.06 -1.39 -11.30
CA ALA A 11 -3.67 -1.51 -12.62
C ALA A 11 -4.26 -0.17 -13.09
N TYR A 12 -3.88 0.32 -14.26
CA TYR A 12 -4.40 1.58 -14.80
C TYR A 12 -4.68 1.47 -16.29
N GLY A 13 -5.93 1.69 -16.68
CA GLY A 13 -6.37 1.58 -18.08
C GLY A 13 -6.04 0.21 -18.67
N TYR A 14 -5.15 0.20 -19.68
CA TYR A 14 -4.69 -1.01 -20.38
C TYR A 14 -3.34 -1.56 -19.86
N GLY A 15 -2.83 -1.04 -18.74
CA GLY A 15 -1.51 -1.41 -18.20
C GLY A 15 -1.56 -1.87 -16.74
N PHE A 16 -0.47 -2.52 -16.34
CA PHE A 16 -0.18 -2.82 -14.94
C PHE A 16 1.27 -2.46 -14.63
N GLY A 17 1.53 -2.15 -13.36
CA GLY A 17 2.86 -1.84 -12.87
C GLY A 17 3.08 -2.39 -11.45
N PHE A 18 4.33 -2.33 -11.02
CA PHE A 18 4.73 -2.67 -9.66
C PHE A 18 5.44 -1.47 -9.05
N GLY A 19 5.25 -1.29 -7.75
CA GLY A 19 5.85 -0.21 -7.00
C GLY A 19 6.21 -0.62 -5.59
N HIS A 20 7.08 0.18 -4.99
CA HIS A 20 7.46 0.07 -3.60
C HIS A 20 7.30 1.44 -2.94
N THR A 21 6.90 1.47 -1.68
CA THR A 21 6.83 2.70 -0.91
C THR A 21 7.03 2.45 0.58
N GLU A 22 7.49 3.46 1.29
CA GLU A 22 7.49 3.47 2.75
C GLU A 22 6.22 4.17 3.24
N THR A 23 5.50 3.56 4.17
CA THR A 23 4.32 4.16 4.81
C THR A 23 4.47 4.23 6.32
N HIS A 24 3.91 5.28 6.91
CA HIS A 24 3.90 5.49 8.35
C HIS A 24 2.46 5.46 8.83
N THR A 25 2.19 4.66 9.85
CA THR A 25 0.84 4.41 10.37
C THR A 25 0.81 4.50 11.88
N ASP A 26 -0.34 4.87 12.43
CA ASP A 26 -0.63 4.89 13.87
C ASP A 26 -1.15 3.54 14.39
N PHE A 27 -1.37 2.58 13.48
CA PHE A 27 -1.84 1.22 13.76
C PHE A 27 -0.90 0.16 13.19
N GLN A 28 -0.92 -1.05 13.74
CA GLN A 28 -0.26 -2.19 13.12
C GLN A 28 -1.16 -2.84 12.08
N ILE A 29 -0.57 -3.34 11.01
CA ILE A 29 -1.28 -4.21 10.05
C ILE A 29 -1.58 -5.55 10.74
N ARG A 30 -2.86 -5.79 11.06
CA ARG A 30 -3.33 -7.02 11.71
C ARG A 30 -4.24 -7.85 10.81
N GLY A 31 -4.81 -7.25 9.78
CA GLY A 31 -5.69 -7.96 8.86
C GLY A 31 -5.98 -7.20 7.57
N ILE A 32 -6.94 -7.72 6.81
CA ILE A 32 -7.25 -7.24 5.46
C ILE A 32 -7.77 -5.79 5.42
N ASP A 33 -8.46 -5.33 6.47
CA ASP A 33 -9.01 -3.98 6.48
C ASP A 33 -7.91 -2.91 6.68
N ASP A 34 -6.85 -3.23 7.43
CA ASP A 34 -5.66 -2.39 7.54
C ASP A 34 -4.94 -2.28 6.19
N ILE A 35 -4.81 -3.42 5.49
CA ILE A 35 -4.21 -3.49 4.14
C ILE A 35 -5.02 -2.64 3.15
N ARG A 36 -6.36 -2.73 3.20
CA ARG A 36 -7.25 -1.90 2.36
C ARG A 36 -7.10 -0.41 2.65
N ARG A 37 -6.93 -0.03 3.92
CA ARG A 37 -6.68 1.36 4.31
C ARG A 37 -5.36 1.87 3.74
N ILE A 38 -4.29 1.07 3.79
CA ILE A 38 -3.00 1.41 3.19
C ILE A 38 -3.11 1.54 1.67
N SER A 39 -3.77 0.58 1.01
CA SER A 39 -4.00 0.61 -0.44
C SER A 39 -4.68 1.91 -0.89
N ARG A 40 -5.73 2.34 -0.18
CA ARG A 40 -6.42 3.61 -0.46
C ARG A 40 -5.54 4.84 -0.24
N SER A 41 -4.64 4.80 0.73
CA SER A 41 -3.66 5.87 0.93
C SER A 41 -2.73 5.95 -0.27
N ILE A 42 -2.15 4.83 -0.71
CA ILE A 42 -1.26 4.76 -1.88
C ILE A 42 -1.98 5.27 -3.13
N GLU A 43 -3.23 4.85 -3.34
CA GLU A 43 -4.04 5.34 -4.46
C GLU A 43 -4.17 6.87 -4.45
N LYS A 44 -4.44 7.45 -3.28
CA LYS A 44 -4.55 8.91 -3.11
C LYS A 44 -3.20 9.62 -3.29
N ASP A 45 -2.15 9.10 -2.67
CA ASP A 45 -0.82 9.72 -2.61
C ASP A 45 -0.14 9.75 -3.98
N PHE A 46 -0.36 8.72 -4.80
CA PHE A 46 0.20 8.59 -6.15
C PHE A 46 -0.82 8.90 -7.26
N ASN A 47 -2.02 9.36 -6.91
CA ASN A 47 -3.11 9.67 -7.84
C ASN A 47 -3.47 8.50 -8.79
N TYR A 48 -3.50 7.29 -8.24
CA TYR A 48 -3.98 6.10 -8.96
C TYR A 48 -5.51 5.96 -8.86
N PRO A 49 -6.14 5.26 -9.82
CA PRO A 49 -7.58 4.99 -9.76
C PRO A 49 -7.96 4.27 -8.46
N GLN A 50 -9.13 4.56 -7.92
CA GLN A 50 -9.60 3.88 -6.71
C GLN A 50 -9.78 2.38 -6.97
N GLY A 51 -9.27 1.55 -6.06
CA GLY A 51 -9.30 0.08 -6.19
C GLY A 51 -8.31 -0.49 -7.20
N SER A 52 -7.37 0.31 -7.71
CA SER A 52 -6.33 -0.15 -8.64
C SER A 52 -5.12 -0.78 -7.96
N VAL A 53 -4.90 -0.46 -6.68
CA VAL A 53 -3.71 -0.92 -5.96
C VAL A 53 -4.02 -2.23 -5.24
N VAL A 54 -3.08 -3.18 -5.34
CA VAL A 54 -3.10 -4.44 -4.59
C VAL A 54 -1.78 -4.56 -3.86
N ILE A 55 -1.84 -4.63 -2.53
CA ILE A 55 -0.66 -4.87 -1.70
C ILE A 55 -0.23 -6.33 -1.87
N ILE A 56 1.01 -6.53 -2.31
CA ILE A 56 1.60 -7.86 -2.54
C ILE A 56 2.34 -8.32 -1.30
N ASN A 57 3.09 -7.43 -0.67
CA ASN A 57 3.87 -7.73 0.53
C ASN A 57 4.05 -6.48 1.38
N PHE A 58 4.24 -6.68 2.69
CA PHE A 58 4.59 -5.62 3.62
C PHE A 58 5.59 -6.14 4.64
N LYS A 59 6.47 -5.26 5.12
CA LYS A 59 7.43 -5.55 6.18
C LYS A 59 7.44 -4.39 7.17
N LEU A 60 7.25 -4.68 8.46
CA LEU A 60 7.51 -3.71 9.53
C LEU A 60 9.02 -3.47 9.59
N PHE A 61 9.43 -2.21 9.66
CA PHE A 61 10.81 -1.91 10.04
C PHE A 61 10.95 -2.20 11.53
N ASP A 62 11.81 -3.15 11.88
CA ASP A 62 12.26 -3.34 13.25
C ASP A 62 13.22 -2.17 13.57
N GLU A 63 12.93 -1.43 14.64
CA GLU A 63 13.90 -0.51 15.26
C GLU A 63 14.90 -1.29 16.11
#